data_AF-W8C9X3-F1
#
_entry.id   AF-W8C9X3-F1
#
_cell.length_a   1.000
_cell.length_b   1.000
_cell.length_c   1.000
_cell.angle_alpha   90.00
_cell.angle_beta   90.00
_cell.angle_gamma   90.00
#
_symmetry.space_group_name_H-M   'P 1'
#
loop_
_entity.id
_entity.type
_entity.pdbx_description
1 polymer ?
#
loop_
_entity_poly.entity_id
_entity_poly.type
_entity_poly.pdbx_seq_one_letter_code
_entity_poly.pdbx_strand_id
1 'polypeptide(L)'
;YPKDLYQRALVDQRLHYENGGIFHGVVKNHIRPFALCTLSRDAAEAAVKAIKEVYNVIEAFLIQNRYIAGEHLTIADLSFLSTVTVMDLVAPVNAENWPKLTDWLVKLKKLPYYEQANAKGLKEIEEALQTALEKYKK
;
A
#
# COMPACT_ATOMS: atom_id res chain seq x y z
N TYR A 1 -5.21 -18.37 -3.98
CA TYR A 1 -3.82 -18.86 -4.10
C TYR A 1 -3.80 -20.05 -5.04
N PRO A 2 -3.58 -19.83 -6.35
CA PRO A 2 -3.83 -20.81 -7.41
C PRO A 2 -2.91 -22.03 -7.29
N LYS A 3 -3.37 -23.21 -7.72
CA LYS A 3 -2.54 -24.43 -7.74
C LYS A 3 -1.67 -24.55 -8.99
N ASP A 4 -2.06 -23.88 -10.07
CA ASP A 4 -1.22 -23.74 -11.25
C ASP A 4 0.13 -23.10 -10.87
N LEU A 5 1.23 -23.70 -11.34
CA LEU A 5 2.57 -23.34 -10.90
C LEU A 5 2.98 -21.94 -11.38
N TYR A 6 2.60 -21.57 -12.60
CA TYR A 6 2.95 -20.26 -13.15
C TYR A 6 2.18 -19.14 -12.44
N GLN A 7 0.87 -19.30 -12.29
CA GLN A 7 0.04 -18.32 -11.57
C GLN A 7 0.44 -18.22 -10.09
N ARG A 8 0.84 -19.34 -9.47
CA ARG A 8 1.36 -19.34 -8.10
C ARG A 8 2.67 -18.57 -7.99
N ALA A 9 3.60 -18.80 -8.92
CA ALA A 9 4.88 -18.09 -8.95
C ALA A 9 4.69 -16.58 -9.10
N LEU A 10 3.70 -16.12 -9.88
CA LEU A 10 3.34 -14.71 -9.95
C LEU A 10 2.85 -14.18 -8.60
N VAL A 11 1.92 -14.87 -7.94
CA VAL A 11 1.43 -14.48 -6.61
C VAL A 11 2.58 -14.42 -5.59
N ASP A 12 3.45 -15.42 -5.56
CA ASP A 12 4.59 -15.50 -4.63
C ASP A 12 5.59 -14.36 -4.90
N GLN A 13 5.89 -14.07 -6.16
CA GLN A 13 6.75 -12.95 -6.52
C GLN A 13 6.17 -11.62 -6.01
N ARG A 14 4.86 -11.40 -6.16
CA ARG A 14 4.20 -10.18 -5.68
C ARG A 14 4.27 -10.10 -4.16
N LEU A 15 4.04 -11.21 -3.45
CA LEU A 15 4.16 -11.27 -1.98
C LEU A 15 5.58 -10.98 -1.50
N HIS A 16 6.60 -11.50 -2.18
CA HIS A 16 8.00 -11.20 -1.85
C HIS A 16 8.33 -9.72 -2.07
N TYR A 17 7.83 -9.12 -3.15
CA TYR A 17 7.97 -7.68 -3.37
C TYR A 17 7.23 -6.87 -2.31
N GLU A 18 6.01 -7.27 -1.92
CA GLU A 18 5.26 -6.61 -0.86
C GLU A 18 6.02 -6.63 0.46
N ASN A 19 6.48 -7.78 0.93
CA ASN A 19 7.21 -7.88 2.19
C ASN A 19 8.57 -7.17 2.15
N GLY A 20 9.41 -7.49 1.17
CA GLY A 20 10.79 -6.99 1.11
C GLY A 20 10.89 -5.57 0.59
N GLY A 21 10.24 -5.29 -0.54
CA GLY A 21 10.29 -4.00 -1.21
C GLY A 21 9.42 -2.94 -0.52
N ILE A 22 8.19 -3.29 -0.16
CA ILE A 22 7.23 -2.30 0.34
C ILE A 22 7.22 -2.25 1.87
N PHE A 23 6.86 -3.34 2.55
CA PHE A 23 6.72 -3.35 4.00
C PHE A 23 8.05 -3.05 4.70
N HIS A 24 9.11 -3.78 4.36
CA HIS A 24 10.43 -3.50 4.94
C HIS A 24 11.03 -2.21 4.37
N GLY A 25 11.11 -2.11 3.04
CA GLY A 25 11.80 -1.02 2.36
C GLY A 25 11.16 0.35 2.57
N VAL A 26 9.83 0.43 2.68
CA VAL A 26 9.09 1.70 2.81
C VAL A 26 8.42 1.84 4.16
N VAL A 27 7.56 0.89 4.58
CA VAL A 27 6.79 1.07 5.82
C VAL A 27 7.70 1.12 7.04
N LYS A 28 8.56 0.11 7.21
CA LYS A 28 9.43 0.01 8.39
C LYS A 28 10.51 1.09 8.40
N ASN A 29 11.11 1.39 7.25
CA ASN A 29 12.25 2.30 7.16
C ASN A 29 11.85 3.78 7.06
N HIS A 30 10.66 4.08 6.56
CA HIS A 30 10.21 5.45 6.35
C HIS A 30 8.96 5.80 7.16
N ILE A 31 7.89 5.00 7.06
CA ILE A 31 6.60 5.33 7.70
C ILE A 31 6.68 5.20 9.22
N ARG A 32 7.37 4.19 9.75
CA ARG A 32 7.51 4.04 11.21
C ARG A 32 8.29 5.20 11.85
N PRO A 33 9.47 5.63 11.35
CA PRO A 33 10.12 6.85 11.83
C PRO A 33 9.28 8.12 11.62
N PHE A 34 8.54 8.21 10.50
CA PHE A 34 7.60 9.29 10.25
C PHE A 34 6.55 9.38 11.36
N ALA A 35 5.89 8.26 11.68
CA ALA A 35 4.90 8.15 12.75
C ALA A 35 5.45 8.58 14.12
N LEU A 36 6.70 8.20 14.42
CA LEU A 36 7.39 8.55 15.66
C LEU A 36 7.95 9.98 15.67
N CYS A 37 7.72 10.77 14.61
CA CYS A 37 8.21 12.14 14.48
C CYS A 37 9.74 12.27 14.57
N THR A 38 10.49 11.22 14.24
CA THR A 38 11.96 11.20 14.36
C THR A 38 12.69 11.63 13.09
N LEU A 39 11.96 11.82 11.98
CA LEU A 39 12.53 12.25 10.71
C LEU A 39 12.78 13.76 10.65
N SER A 40 13.84 14.15 9.93
CA SER A 40 13.97 15.52 9.40
C SER A 40 12.87 15.79 8.36
N ARG A 41 12.65 17.06 7.98
CA ARG A 41 11.67 17.40 6.93
C ARG A 41 12.06 16.76 5.60
N ASP A 42 13.31 16.87 5.19
CA ASP A 42 13.80 16.27 3.94
C ASP A 42 13.62 14.75 3.92
N ALA A 43 13.84 14.07 5.05
CA ALA A 43 13.62 12.64 5.16
C ALA A 43 12.13 12.26 5.10
N ALA A 44 11.24 13.10 5.65
CA ALA A 44 9.79 12.92 5.52
C ALA A 44 9.32 13.13 4.07
N GLU A 45 9.89 14.09 3.33
CA GLU A 45 9.62 14.26 1.90
C GLU A 45 10.13 13.07 1.08
N ALA A 46 11.31 12.54 1.41
CA ALA A 46 11.85 11.33 0.80
C ALA A 46 10.95 10.10 1.08
N ALA A 47 10.35 10.00 2.27
CA ALA A 47 9.37 8.97 2.59
C ALA A 47 8.15 9.03 1.66
N VAL A 48 7.59 10.23 1.47
CA VAL A 48 6.45 10.45 0.56
C VAL A 48 6.85 10.09 -0.88
N LYS A 49 8.05 10.44 -1.32
CA LYS A 49 8.55 10.07 -2.65
C LYS A 49 8.65 8.55 -2.81
N ALA A 50 9.21 7.84 -1.84
CA ALA A 50 9.33 6.38 -1.86
C ALA A 50 7.96 5.69 -1.94
N ILE A 51 6.96 6.21 -1.23
CA ILE A 51 5.57 5.72 -1.34
C ILE A 51 5.05 5.88 -2.77
N LYS A 52 5.23 7.06 -3.39
CA LYS A 52 4.78 7.33 -4.77
C LYS A 52 5.50 6.45 -5.79
N GLU A 53 6.76 6.11 -5.58
CA GLU A 53 7.50 5.15 -6.41
C GLU A 53 6.89 3.75 -6.32
N VAL A 54 6.47 3.30 -5.13
CA VAL A 54 5.71 2.05 -4.97
C VAL A 54 4.38 2.11 -5.71
N TYR A 55 3.66 3.24 -5.66
CA TYR A 55 2.41 3.40 -6.41
C TYR A 55 2.61 3.27 -7.92
N ASN A 56 3.71 3.79 -8.47
CA ASN A 56 4.05 3.59 -9.88
C ASN A 56 4.21 2.11 -10.25
N VAL A 57 4.83 1.32 -9.37
CA VAL A 57 5.00 -0.13 -9.59
C VAL A 57 3.65 -0.86 -9.52
N ILE A 58 2.81 -0.52 -8.53
CA ILE A 58 1.49 -1.14 -8.39
C ILE A 58 0.58 -0.77 -9.56
N GLU A 59 0.58 0.49 -9.98
CA GLU A 59 -0.14 0.96 -11.17
C GLU A 59 0.29 0.15 -12.40
N ALA A 60 1.59 -0.08 -12.60
CA ALA A 60 2.09 -0.89 -13.70
C ALA A 60 1.59 -2.36 -13.66
N PHE A 61 1.46 -2.96 -12.47
CA PHE A 61 0.85 -4.29 -12.32
C PHE A 61 -0.63 -4.30 -12.70
N LEU A 62 -1.37 -3.27 -12.29
CA LEU A 62 -2.82 -3.13 -12.49
C LEU A 62 -3.21 -2.61 -13.88
N ILE A 63 -2.27 -2.02 -14.62
CA ILE A 63 -2.46 -1.72 -16.05
C ILE A 63 -2.53 -3.03 -16.84
N GLN A 64 -1.74 -4.03 -16.47
CA GLN A 64 -1.65 -5.30 -17.16
C GLN A 64 -2.72 -6.31 -16.71
N ASN A 65 -3.27 -6.14 -15.51
CA ASN A 65 -4.10 -7.16 -14.86
C ASN A 65 -5.25 -6.53 -14.07
N ARG A 66 -6.34 -7.26 -13.88
CA ARG A 66 -7.48 -6.80 -13.06
C ARG A 66 -7.17 -6.69 -11.54
N TYR A 67 -6.23 -7.52 -11.06
CA TYR A 67 -5.74 -7.64 -9.69
C TYR A 67 -4.20 -7.73 -9.70
N ILE A 68 -3.55 -7.61 -8.54
CA ILE A 68 -2.09 -7.47 -8.41
C ILE A 68 -1.29 -8.59 -9.12
N ALA A 69 -1.84 -9.80 -9.12
CA ALA A 69 -1.18 -11.00 -9.65
C ALA A 69 -1.93 -11.65 -10.82
N GLY A 70 -2.94 -11.01 -11.42
CA GLY A 70 -3.68 -11.55 -12.56
C GLY A 70 -5.16 -11.17 -12.59
N GLU A 71 -5.98 -12.02 -13.18
CA GLU A 71 -7.40 -11.74 -13.45
C GLU A 71 -8.35 -11.98 -12.26
N HIS A 72 -7.87 -12.66 -11.22
CA HIS A 72 -8.66 -13.02 -10.04
C HIS A 72 -8.05 -12.48 -8.76
N LEU A 73 -8.88 -12.22 -7.76
CA LEU A 73 -8.45 -11.83 -6.43
C LEU A 73 -7.56 -12.93 -5.83
N THR A 74 -6.41 -12.54 -5.28
CA THR A 74 -5.49 -13.45 -4.62
C THR A 74 -5.08 -12.93 -3.24
N ILE A 75 -4.30 -13.74 -2.52
CA ILE A 75 -3.69 -13.31 -1.26
C ILE A 75 -2.67 -12.17 -1.45
N ALA A 76 -2.12 -12.00 -2.66
CA ALA A 76 -1.26 -10.85 -2.95
C ALA A 76 -2.06 -9.55 -2.85
N ASP A 77 -3.28 -9.50 -3.40
CA ASP A 77 -4.13 -8.31 -3.29
C ASP A 77 -4.42 -7.93 -1.84
N LEU A 78 -4.67 -8.92 -0.99
CA LEU A 78 -4.93 -8.70 0.44
C LEU A 78 -3.68 -8.21 1.19
N SER A 79 -2.50 -8.75 0.86
CA SER A 79 -1.21 -8.30 1.42
C SER A 79 -0.89 -6.86 1.00
N PHE A 80 -1.08 -6.52 -0.27
CA PHE A 80 -0.87 -5.16 -0.74
C PHE A 80 -1.90 -4.20 -0.15
N LEU A 81 -3.17 -4.60 -0.02
CA LEU A 81 -4.24 -3.73 0.45
C LEU A 81 -3.94 -3.20 1.85
N SER A 82 -3.51 -4.07 2.77
CA SER A 82 -3.20 -3.65 4.14
C SER A 82 -2.12 -2.58 4.15
N THR A 83 -1.00 -2.81 3.46
CA THR A 83 0.12 -1.87 3.39
C THR A 83 -0.23 -0.58 2.64
N VAL A 84 -0.89 -0.68 1.48
CA VAL A 84 -1.27 0.48 0.66
C VAL A 84 -2.24 1.39 1.40
N THR A 85 -3.19 0.84 2.16
CA THR A 85 -4.12 1.68 2.94
C THR A 85 -3.40 2.52 4.01
N VAL A 86 -2.33 2.01 4.61
CA VAL A 86 -1.49 2.80 5.53
C VAL A 86 -0.68 3.86 4.78
N MET A 87 -0.11 3.50 3.62
CA MET A 87 0.62 4.46 2.78
C MET A 87 -0.29 5.61 2.32
N ASP A 88 -1.55 5.32 2.00
CA ASP A 88 -2.58 6.28 1.56
C ASP A 88 -2.87 7.36 2.62
N LEU A 89 -2.73 7.03 3.91
CA LEU A 89 -2.83 8.02 5.00
C LEU A 89 -1.69 9.05 4.97
N VAL A 90 -0.49 8.65 4.52
CA VAL A 90 0.72 9.50 4.50
C VAL A 90 0.83 10.24 3.17
N ALA A 91 0.57 9.56 2.07
CA ALA A 91 0.62 10.12 0.72
C ALA A 91 -0.63 9.67 -0.04
N PRO A 92 -1.71 10.48 -0.06
CA PRO A 92 -2.98 10.08 -0.64
C PRO A 92 -2.85 9.65 -2.10
N VAL A 93 -3.43 8.50 -2.42
CA VAL A 93 -3.59 8.03 -3.79
C VAL A 93 -4.57 8.95 -4.50
N ASN A 94 -4.24 9.34 -5.74
CA ASN A 94 -5.10 10.15 -6.58
C ASN A 94 -5.24 9.52 -7.97
N ALA A 95 -6.44 9.65 -8.55
CA ALA A 95 -6.77 9.06 -9.84
C ALA A 95 -6.10 9.76 -11.04
N GLU A 96 -5.61 10.99 -10.85
CA GLU A 96 -4.89 11.71 -11.90
C GLU A 96 -3.56 11.01 -12.25
N ASN A 97 -2.84 10.53 -11.22
CA ASN A 97 -1.56 9.87 -11.40
C ASN A 97 -1.66 8.33 -11.39
N TRP A 98 -2.58 7.76 -10.59
CA TRP A 98 -2.73 6.30 -10.42
C TRP A 98 -4.19 5.85 -10.53
N PRO A 99 -4.79 5.95 -11.74
CA PRO A 99 -6.19 5.59 -11.94
C PRO A 99 -6.48 4.12 -11.64
N LYS A 100 -5.61 3.17 -12.05
CA LYS A 100 -5.85 1.74 -11.82
C LYS A 100 -5.72 1.36 -10.34
N LEU A 101 -4.75 1.94 -9.65
CA LEU A 101 -4.59 1.79 -8.20
C LEU A 101 -5.80 2.34 -7.45
N THR A 102 -6.31 3.51 -7.85
CA THR A 102 -7.50 4.11 -7.23
C THR A 102 -8.71 3.20 -7.39
N ASP A 103 -8.98 2.71 -8.61
CA ASP A 103 -10.07 1.77 -8.88
C ASP A 103 -9.92 0.46 -8.10
N TRP A 104 -8.70 -0.07 -8.03
CA TRP A 104 -8.38 -1.28 -7.29
C TRP A 104 -8.62 -1.09 -5.78
N LEU A 105 -8.18 0.03 -5.20
CA LEU A 105 -8.44 0.37 -3.80
C LEU A 105 -9.94 0.45 -3.51
N VAL A 106 -10.70 1.19 -4.32
CA VAL A 106 -12.16 1.31 -4.16
C VAL A 106 -12.82 -0.07 -4.25
N LYS A 107 -12.39 -0.91 -5.20
CA LYS A 107 -12.92 -2.26 -5.38
C LYS A 107 -12.66 -3.14 -4.15
N LEU A 108 -11.45 -3.13 -3.60
CA LEU A 108 -11.10 -3.97 -2.46
C LEU A 108 -11.69 -3.47 -1.13
N LYS A 109 -11.85 -2.15 -0.96
CA LYS A 109 -12.57 -1.58 0.20
C LYS A 109 -14.05 -1.97 0.24
N LYS A 110 -14.63 -2.45 -0.88
CA LYS A 110 -16.01 -2.96 -0.97
C LYS A 110 -16.14 -4.45 -0.65
N LEU A 111 -15.05 -5.15 -0.34
CA LEU A 111 -15.13 -6.55 0.08
C LEU A 111 -15.96 -6.65 1.38
N PRO A 112 -16.85 -7.65 1.51
CA PRO A 112 -17.80 -7.71 2.63
C PRO A 112 -17.12 -7.83 4.01
N TYR A 113 -15.87 -8.28 4.04
CA TYR A 113 -15.06 -8.43 5.24
C TYR A 113 -14.02 -7.31 5.44
N TYR A 114 -13.93 -6.33 4.53
CA TYR A 114 -12.91 -5.27 4.60
C TYR A 114 -12.97 -4.49 5.91
N GLU A 115 -14.17 -4.15 6.36
CA GLU A 115 -14.39 -3.35 7.56
C GLU A 115 -13.78 -4.02 8.80
N GLN A 116 -14.15 -5.30 9.00
CA GLN A 116 -13.68 -6.09 10.14
C GLN A 116 -12.19 -6.45 10.03
N ALA A 117 -11.72 -6.78 8.82
CA ALA A 117 -10.39 -7.34 8.61
C ALA A 117 -9.28 -6.29 8.47
N ASN A 118 -9.59 -5.06 8.01
CA ASN A 118 -8.59 -4.04 7.73
C ASN A 118 -8.97 -2.64 8.23
N ALA A 119 -10.20 -2.16 7.96
CA ALA A 119 -10.57 -0.76 8.23
C ALA A 119 -10.44 -0.39 9.71
N LYS A 120 -10.83 -1.29 10.62
CA LYS A 120 -10.68 -1.09 12.06
C LYS A 120 -9.23 -0.83 12.48
N GLY A 121 -8.31 -1.69 12.04
CA GLY A 121 -6.88 -1.53 12.35
C GLY A 121 -6.26 -0.32 11.67
N LEU A 122 -6.71 -0.01 10.45
CA LEU A 122 -6.29 1.20 9.74
C LEU A 122 -6.64 2.47 10.53
N LYS A 123 -7.82 2.53 11.15
CA LYS A 123 -8.24 3.65 11.99
C LYS A 123 -7.33 3.85 13.21
N GLU A 124 -6.94 2.77 13.88
CA GLU A 124 -5.98 2.83 14.99
C GLU A 124 -4.62 3.38 14.54
N ILE A 125 -4.18 3.01 13.33
CA ILE A 125 -2.95 3.55 12.72
C ILE A 125 -3.11 5.02 12.34
N GLU A 126 -4.26 5.42 11.79
CA GLU A 126 -4.57 6.82 11.47
C GLU A 126 -4.48 7.71 12.71
N GLU A 127 -5.09 7.29 13.82
CA GLU A 127 -5.00 7.97 15.12
C GLU A 127 -3.55 8.10 15.58
N ALA A 128 -2.75 7.03 15.47
CA ALA A 128 -1.32 7.05 15.82
C ALA A 128 -0.48 7.95 14.89
N LEU A 129 -0.93 8.20 13.65
CA LEU A 129 -0.24 9.03 12.67
C LEU A 129 -0.60 10.52 12.77
N GLN A 130 -1.67 10.90 13.47
CA GLN A 130 -2.18 12.30 13.50
C GLN A 130 -1.09 13.32 13.82
N THR A 131 -0.33 13.13 14.90
CA THR A 131 0.74 14.05 15.30
C THR A 131 1.82 14.22 14.22
N ALA A 132 2.18 13.12 13.55
CA ALA A 132 3.15 13.16 12.46
C ALA A 132 2.59 13.88 11.23
N LEU A 133 1.34 13.58 10.85
CA LEU A 133 0.66 14.23 9.73
C LEU A 133 0.52 15.74 9.95
N GLU A 134 0.28 16.19 11.17
CA GLU A 134 0.27 17.63 11.52
C GLU A 134 1.66 18.25 11.44
N LYS A 135 2.68 17.57 11.98
CA LYS A 135 4.07 18.06 11.99
C LYS A 135 4.65 18.21 10.58
N TYR A 136 4.37 17.23 9.71
CA TYR A 136 4.93 17.15 8.36
C TYR A 136 3.96 17.64 7.28
N LYS A 137 2.75 18.09 7.64
CA LYS A 137 1.90 18.87 6.76
C LYS A 137 2.66 20.11 6.29
N LYS A 138 2.66 20.34 4.98
CA LYS A 138 3.00 21.65 4.41
C LYS A 138 1.78 22.53 4.48
#